data_AF-A0A926H0K7-F1
#
_entry.id   AF-A0A926H0K7-F1
#
_cell.length_a   1.000
_cell.length_b   1.000
_cell.length_c   1.000
_cell.angle_alpha   90.00
_cell.angle_beta   90.00
_cell.angle_gamma   90.00
#
_symmetry.space_group_name_H-M   'P 1'
#
loop_
_entity.id
_entity.type
_entity.pdbx_description
1 polymer ?
#
loop_
_entity_poly.entity_id
_entity_poly.type
_entity_poly.pdbx_seq_one_letter_code
_entity_poly.pdbx_strand_id
1 'polypeptide(L)'
;MLLLRSLLVAAFLMLAPCLASAQQQWSKWYFGLNAGLDFTSGSPRLIRGLTTTLEGTAAIAHPTNGAILFYTDGVTVWNRDHVPMPNGRGLLGHYSTTQSALIVPMPGIPNRYYLFTADAFEDMEPGKSYDGINYSIVDMSLDNGRG
;
A
#
# COMPACT_ATOMS: atom_id res chain seq x y z
N MET A 1 37.29 29.60 -13.25
CA MET A 1 36.42 29.22 -12.10
C MET A 1 34.98 28.91 -12.50
N LEU A 2 34.31 29.71 -13.34
CA LEU A 2 32.93 29.46 -13.78
C LEU A 2 32.74 28.13 -14.54
N LEU A 3 33.61 27.83 -15.51
CA LEU A 3 33.53 26.60 -16.32
C LEU A 3 33.60 25.31 -15.49
N LEU A 4 34.51 25.26 -14.49
CA LEU A 4 34.66 24.11 -13.60
C LEU A 4 33.42 23.88 -12.73
N ARG A 5 32.76 24.95 -12.26
CA ARG A 5 31.51 24.84 -11.50
C ARG A 5 30.38 24.30 -12.37
N SER A 6 30.27 24.76 -13.62
CA SER A 6 29.27 24.25 -14.57
C SER A 6 29.47 22.77 -14.89
N LEU A 7 30.72 22.32 -15.04
CA LEU A 7 31.03 20.90 -15.27
C LEU A 7 30.68 20.02 -14.07
N LEU A 8 30.93 20.48 -12.84
CA LEU A 8 30.56 19.76 -11.63
C LEU A 8 29.03 19.62 -11.46
N VAL A 9 28.27 20.69 -11.75
CA VAL A 9 26.81 20.65 -11.71
C VAL A 9 26.25 19.71 -12.80
N ALA A 10 26.79 19.77 -14.01
CA ALA A 10 26.40 18.87 -15.09
C ALA A 10 26.69 17.40 -14.74
N ALA A 11 27.86 17.11 -14.18
CA ALA A 11 28.22 15.76 -13.72
C ALA A 11 27.29 15.26 -12.60
N PHE A 12 26.95 16.12 -11.63
CA PHE A 12 26.00 15.80 -10.56
C PHE A 12 24.61 15.48 -11.11
N LEU A 13 24.11 16.27 -12.05
CA LEU A 13 22.80 16.05 -12.69
C LEU A 13 22.78 14.78 -13.56
N MET A 14 23.89 14.40 -14.20
CA MET A 14 23.97 13.17 -14.99
C MET A 14 24.14 11.90 -14.13
N LEU A 15 24.74 12.01 -12.95
CA LEU A 15 24.95 10.86 -12.04
C LEU A 15 23.80 10.65 -11.06
N ALA A 16 22.98 11.68 -10.79
CA ALA A 16 21.84 11.58 -9.88
C ALA A 16 20.80 10.48 -10.26
N PRO A 17 20.45 10.26 -11.54
CA PRO A 17 19.53 9.18 -11.92
C PRO A 17 20.11 7.79 -11.68
N CYS A 18 21.42 7.61 -11.77
CA CYS A 18 22.09 6.33 -11.52
C CYS A 18 22.07 5.93 -10.03
N LEU A 19 21.81 6.89 -9.13
CA LEU A 19 21.65 6.66 -7.69
C LEU A 19 20.18 6.44 -7.30
N ALA A 20 19.23 6.68 -8.22
CA ALA A 20 17.81 6.49 -7.96
C ALA A 20 17.41 5.03 -8.21
N SER A 21 17.18 4.27 -7.13
CA SER A 21 16.50 2.99 -7.22
C SER A 21 14.98 3.22 -7.36
N ALA A 22 14.33 2.53 -8.29
CA ALA A 22 12.87 2.47 -8.31
C ALA A 22 12.39 1.80 -7.01
N GLN A 23 11.54 2.51 -6.26
CA GLN A 23 11.05 2.05 -4.97
C GLN A 23 10.03 0.92 -5.17
N GLN A 24 10.27 -0.25 -4.58
CA GLN A 24 9.43 -1.44 -4.78
C GLN A 24 8.11 -1.40 -3.98
N GLN A 25 7.80 -0.30 -3.28
CA GLN A 25 6.66 -0.17 -2.36
C GLN A 25 5.30 -0.46 -3.01
N TRP A 26 5.16 -0.12 -4.30
CA TRP A 26 3.90 -0.24 -5.03
C TRP A 26 3.96 -1.31 -6.12
N SER A 27 4.92 -2.24 -6.00
CA SER A 27 5.20 -3.27 -7.01
C SER A 27 4.22 -4.45 -7.00
N LYS A 28 3.37 -4.59 -5.99
CA LYS A 28 2.41 -5.69 -5.85
C LYS A 28 0.99 -5.15 -5.84
N TRP A 29 0.15 -5.66 -6.73
CA TRP A 29 -1.26 -5.32 -6.80
C TRP A 29 -2.09 -6.57 -6.50
N TYR A 30 -3.11 -6.45 -5.66
CA TYR A 30 -4.07 -7.51 -5.35
C TYR A 30 -5.46 -6.94 -5.55
N PHE A 31 -6.30 -7.56 -6.38
CA PHE A 31 -7.59 -6.99 -6.79
C PHE A 31 -8.56 -8.07 -7.26
N GLY A 32 -9.82 -7.69 -7.46
CA GLY A 32 -10.81 -8.57 -8.05
C GLY A 32 -11.06 -9.82 -7.20
N LEU A 33 -11.19 -10.96 -7.89
CA LEU A 33 -11.42 -12.27 -7.30
C LEU A 33 -10.10 -13.06 -7.23
N ASN A 34 -9.41 -12.94 -6.10
CA ASN A 34 -8.14 -13.62 -5.80
C ASN A 34 -7.02 -13.36 -6.82
N ALA A 35 -7.09 -12.25 -7.56
CA ALA A 35 -6.14 -11.91 -8.60
C ALA A 35 -5.06 -10.96 -8.07
N GLY A 36 -3.92 -10.93 -8.75
CA GLY A 36 -2.88 -9.95 -8.48
C GLY A 36 -1.77 -9.93 -9.52
N LEU A 37 -1.02 -8.84 -9.52
CA LEU A 37 0.11 -8.61 -10.41
C LEU A 37 1.35 -8.19 -9.61
N ASP A 38 2.50 -8.70 -10.04
CA ASP A 38 3.81 -8.42 -9.50
C ASP A 38 4.69 -7.75 -10.56
N PHE A 39 5.14 -6.52 -10.29
CA PHE A 39 5.96 -5.70 -11.17
C PHE A 39 7.44 -5.66 -10.76
N THR A 40 7.85 -6.42 -9.74
CA THR A 40 9.23 -6.37 -9.18
C THR A 40 10.32 -6.66 -10.22
N SER A 41 10.03 -7.49 -11.23
CA SER A 41 10.96 -7.85 -12.31
C SER A 41 10.91 -6.93 -13.54
N GLY A 42 10.12 -5.84 -13.50
CA GLY A 42 9.94 -4.93 -14.65
C GLY A 42 8.98 -5.43 -15.74
N SER A 43 8.45 -6.63 -15.60
CA SER A 43 7.34 -7.17 -16.39
C SER A 43 6.30 -7.78 -15.46
N PRO A 44 4.99 -7.62 -15.74
CA PRO A 44 3.94 -8.10 -14.85
C PRO A 44 3.94 -9.63 -14.76
N ARG A 45 3.98 -10.14 -13.53
CA ARG A 45 3.85 -11.57 -13.21
C ARG A 45 2.55 -11.81 -12.46
N LEU A 46 1.86 -12.89 -12.79
CA LEU A 46 0.65 -13.28 -12.08
C LEU A 46 0.97 -13.73 -10.65
N ILE A 47 0.24 -13.17 -9.69
CA ILE A 47 0.22 -13.61 -8.28
C ILE A 47 -1.25 -13.79 -7.84
N ARG A 48 -1.46 -14.32 -6.63
CA ARG A 48 -2.80 -14.51 -6.06
C ARG A 48 -2.88 -13.91 -4.67
N GLY A 49 -4.04 -13.35 -4.34
CA GLY A 49 -4.35 -12.85 -3.01
C GLY A 49 -5.71 -13.35 -2.51
N LEU A 50 -6.18 -12.78 -1.41
CA LEU A 50 -7.47 -13.11 -0.82
C LEU A 50 -8.53 -12.00 -0.96
N THR A 51 -8.22 -10.93 -1.69
CA THR A 51 -9.22 -9.93 -2.03
C THR A 51 -10.34 -10.57 -2.84
N THR A 52 -11.58 -10.21 -2.50
CA THR A 52 -12.80 -10.59 -3.21
C THR A 52 -13.71 -9.36 -3.27
N THR A 53 -13.29 -8.38 -4.05
CA THR A 53 -14.01 -7.12 -4.24
C THR A 53 -14.00 -6.72 -5.71
N LEU A 54 -15.04 -6.02 -6.16
CA LEU A 54 -15.10 -5.46 -7.50
C LEU A 54 -14.40 -4.09 -7.60
N GLU A 55 -14.07 -3.49 -6.47
CA GLU A 55 -13.64 -2.09 -6.40
C GLU A 55 -12.25 -1.91 -5.76
N GLY A 56 -12.12 -0.92 -4.87
CA GLY A 56 -10.85 -0.46 -4.34
C GLY A 56 -10.10 -1.52 -3.54
N THR A 57 -8.78 -1.50 -3.68
CA THR A 57 -7.84 -2.26 -2.85
C THR A 57 -6.58 -1.43 -2.67
N ALA A 58 -5.81 -1.71 -1.62
CA ALA A 58 -4.50 -1.13 -1.41
C ALA A 58 -3.49 -2.21 -1.00
N ALA A 59 -2.25 -2.07 -1.45
CA ALA A 59 -1.17 -2.99 -1.11
C ALA A 59 0.14 -2.22 -0.97
N ILE A 60 0.98 -2.64 -0.03
CA ILE A 60 2.31 -2.06 0.14
C ILE A 60 3.36 -3.15 0.34
N ALA A 61 4.46 -3.03 -0.39
CA ALA A 61 5.59 -3.93 -0.36
C ALA A 61 6.83 -3.27 0.26
N HIS A 62 7.81 -4.09 0.61
CA HIS A 62 9.07 -3.65 1.17
C HIS A 62 9.87 -2.87 0.11
N PRO A 63 10.42 -1.70 0.44
CA PRO A 63 10.97 -0.76 -0.54
C PRO A 63 12.15 -1.28 -1.35
N THR A 64 12.95 -2.20 -0.79
CA THR A 64 14.18 -2.68 -1.43
C THR A 64 14.07 -4.04 -2.11
N ASN A 65 13.24 -4.95 -1.59
CA ASN A 65 13.17 -6.34 -2.08
C ASN A 65 11.81 -6.69 -2.68
N GLY A 66 10.82 -5.79 -2.60
CA GLY A 66 9.49 -6.00 -3.16
C GLY A 66 8.68 -7.12 -2.50
N ALA A 67 9.12 -7.65 -1.36
CA ALA A 67 8.29 -8.58 -0.59
C ALA A 67 7.02 -7.86 -0.13
N ILE A 68 5.85 -8.47 -0.33
CA ILE A 68 4.60 -7.89 0.17
C ILE A 68 4.69 -7.73 1.69
N LEU A 69 4.26 -6.58 2.22
CA LEU A 69 4.11 -6.39 3.67
C LEU A 69 2.67 -6.74 4.05
N PHE A 70 1.72 -6.05 3.42
CA PHE A 70 0.30 -6.28 3.59
C PHE A 70 -0.53 -5.67 2.46
N TYR A 71 -1.78 -6.11 2.38
CA TYR A 71 -2.78 -5.56 1.47
C TYR A 71 -4.16 -5.60 2.10
N THR A 72 -5.10 -4.84 1.55
CA THR A 72 -6.44 -4.67 2.10
C THR A 72 -7.45 -4.31 1.01
N ASP A 73 -8.71 -4.64 1.25
CA ASP A 73 -9.88 -4.21 0.50
C ASP A 73 -10.63 -3.06 1.21
N GLY A 74 -10.06 -2.51 2.28
CA GLY A 74 -10.69 -1.48 3.12
C GLY A 74 -11.50 -2.03 4.30
N VAL A 75 -11.78 -3.34 4.34
CA VAL A 75 -12.52 -4.00 5.43
C VAL A 75 -11.64 -4.97 6.20
N THR A 76 -10.78 -5.70 5.47
CA THR A 76 -9.82 -6.66 6.01
C THR A 76 -8.40 -6.33 5.56
N VAL A 77 -7.43 -6.46 6.46
CA VAL A 77 -6.00 -6.35 6.18
C VAL A 77 -5.38 -7.74 6.27
N TRP A 78 -4.77 -8.18 5.17
CA TRP A 78 -4.02 -9.43 5.08
C TRP A 78 -2.53 -9.14 5.11
N ASN A 79 -1.80 -9.94 5.87
CA ASN A 79 -0.35 -9.90 5.89
C ASN A 79 0.27 -10.64 4.69
N ARG A 80 1.61 -10.69 4.69
CA ARG A 80 2.41 -11.35 3.65
C ARG A 80 2.16 -12.84 3.47
N ASP A 81 1.61 -13.52 4.47
CA ASP A 81 1.28 -14.95 4.43
C ASP A 81 -0.16 -15.17 3.94
N HIS A 82 -0.83 -14.12 3.45
CA HIS A 82 -2.24 -14.13 3.05
C HIS A 82 -3.18 -14.52 4.19
N VAL A 83 -2.85 -14.19 5.44
CA VAL A 83 -3.78 -14.34 6.56
C VAL A 83 -4.16 -12.97 7.12
N PRO A 84 -5.41 -12.79 7.56
CA PRO A 84 -5.79 -11.53 8.18
C PRO A 84 -4.96 -11.23 9.42
N MET A 85 -4.48 -9.99 9.53
CA MET A 85 -3.72 -9.52 10.69
C MET A 85 -4.56 -9.56 11.98
N PRO A 86 -3.93 -9.66 13.15
CA PRO A 86 -4.59 -9.36 14.42
C PRO A 86 -5.23 -7.98 14.37
N ASN A 87 -6.51 -7.87 14.77
CA ASN A 87 -7.31 -6.64 14.68
C ASN A 87 -7.47 -6.07 13.25
N GLY A 88 -7.07 -6.81 12.21
CA GLY A 88 -7.15 -6.40 10.82
C GLY A 88 -8.48 -6.74 10.16
N ARG A 89 -9.56 -6.95 10.91
CA ARG A 89 -10.92 -7.20 10.37
C ARG A 89 -11.90 -6.19 10.94
N GLY A 90 -12.95 -5.89 10.18
CA GLY A 90 -13.99 -4.96 10.61
C GLY A 90 -13.48 -3.53 10.63
N LEU A 91 -12.59 -3.19 9.70
CA LEU A 91 -12.26 -1.79 9.44
C LEU A 91 -13.51 -1.07 8.92
N LEU A 92 -13.58 0.22 9.21
CA LEU A 92 -14.69 1.11 8.86
C LEU A 92 -14.52 1.65 7.42
N GLY A 93 -14.26 0.75 6.49
CA GLY A 93 -14.34 0.98 5.06
C GLY A 93 -15.39 0.06 4.46
N HIS A 94 -15.59 0.14 3.14
CA HIS A 94 -16.63 -0.64 2.48
C HIS A 94 -16.17 -1.22 1.13
N TYR A 95 -16.73 -2.38 0.77
CA TYR A 95 -16.34 -3.12 -0.44
C TYR A 95 -16.83 -2.45 -1.74
N SER A 96 -17.82 -1.58 -1.62
CA SER A 96 -18.40 -0.74 -2.70
C SER A 96 -17.84 0.70 -2.67
N THR A 97 -16.61 0.88 -2.18
CA THR A 97 -15.87 2.14 -2.31
C THR A 97 -14.78 2.03 -3.37
N THR A 98 -14.88 2.86 -4.42
CA THR A 98 -13.90 2.91 -5.53
C THR A 98 -12.45 3.17 -5.09
N GLN A 99 -12.27 3.94 -4.01
CA GLN A 99 -11.00 4.07 -3.29
C GLN A 99 -11.19 3.63 -1.83
N SER A 100 -11.32 2.32 -1.61
CA SER A 100 -11.60 1.74 -0.30
C SER A 100 -10.51 1.97 0.75
N ALA A 101 -9.25 2.10 0.31
CA ALA A 101 -8.12 2.26 1.20
C ALA A 101 -6.96 3.06 0.60
N LEU A 102 -6.21 3.75 1.47
CA LEU A 102 -4.92 4.37 1.16
C LEU A 102 -3.91 4.06 2.26
N ILE A 103 -2.75 3.53 1.86
CA ILE A 103 -1.65 3.22 2.78
C ILE A 103 -0.60 4.33 2.68
N VAL A 104 -0.20 4.89 3.81
CA VAL A 104 0.83 5.94 3.86
C VAL A 104 1.89 5.56 4.90
N PRO A 105 3.17 5.39 4.51
CA PRO A 105 4.25 5.20 5.47
C PRO A 105 4.29 6.35 6.49
N MET A 106 4.39 6.02 7.77
CA MET A 106 4.42 7.03 8.83
C MET A 106 5.78 7.74 8.83
N PRO A 107 5.83 9.08 8.64
CA PRO A 107 7.09 9.80 8.61
C PRO A 107 7.87 9.65 9.92
N GLY A 108 9.15 9.31 9.81
CA GLY A 108 10.06 9.17 10.96
C GLY A 108 9.85 7.93 11.82
N ILE A 109 8.85 7.08 11.52
CA ILE A 109 8.61 5.83 12.26
C ILE A 109 8.64 4.65 11.28
N PRO A 110 9.78 3.93 11.18
CA PRO A 110 9.89 2.79 10.27
C PRO A 110 8.88 1.70 10.64
N ASN A 111 8.49 0.88 9.66
CA ASN A 111 7.56 -0.25 9.81
C ASN A 111 6.14 0.11 10.27
N ARG A 112 5.79 1.40 10.37
CA ARG A 112 4.46 1.86 10.73
C ARG A 112 3.81 2.61 9.58
N TYR A 113 2.51 2.36 9.41
CA TYR A 113 1.74 2.90 8.30
C TYR A 113 0.41 3.44 8.80
N TYR A 114 0.02 4.60 8.29
CA TYR A 114 -1.38 4.99 8.31
C TYR A 114 -2.12 4.19 7.25
N LEU A 115 -3.25 3.61 7.63
CA LEU A 115 -4.21 2.99 6.73
C LEU A 115 -5.49 3.82 6.80
N PHE A 116 -5.73 4.64 5.79
CA PHE A 116 -7.00 5.33 5.65
C PHE A 116 -8.00 4.42 4.97
N THR A 117 -9.24 4.40 5.45
CA THR A 117 -10.36 3.67 4.86
C THR A 117 -11.53 4.62 4.65
N ALA A 118 -12.29 4.38 3.59
CA ALA A 118 -13.47 5.17 3.28
C ALA A 118 -14.70 4.26 3.24
N ASP A 119 -15.71 4.68 4.01
CA ASP A 119 -17.07 4.15 3.95
C ASP A 119 -17.71 4.45 2.58
N ALA A 120 -18.85 3.82 2.28
CA ALA A 120 -19.52 3.93 0.99
C ALA A 120 -20.89 4.60 1.10
N PHE A 121 -21.32 5.23 0.00
CA PHE A 121 -22.66 5.81 -0.08
C PHE A 121 -23.77 4.77 0.16
N GLU A 122 -23.51 3.51 -0.15
CA GLU A 122 -24.40 2.36 0.02
C GLU A 122 -24.77 2.13 1.49
N ASP A 123 -23.91 2.50 2.44
CA ASP A 123 -24.20 2.42 3.88
C ASP A 123 -25.00 3.63 4.39
N MET A 124 -25.30 4.62 3.53
CA MET A 124 -26.18 5.75 3.85
C MET A 124 -27.66 5.32 3.88
N GLU A 125 -28.05 4.67 4.97
CA GLU A 125 -29.46 4.38 5.28
C GLU A 125 -30.06 5.45 6.22
N PRO A 126 -31.33 5.85 6.04
CA PRO A 126 -32.00 6.77 6.96
C PRO A 126 -31.97 6.26 8.41
N GLY A 127 -31.37 7.05 9.30
CA GLY A 127 -31.28 6.73 10.73
C GLY A 127 -30.03 5.93 11.15
N LYS A 128 -29.11 5.60 10.23
CA LYS A 128 -27.77 5.10 10.55
C LYS A 128 -26.73 6.23 10.58
N SER A 129 -25.71 6.09 11.43
CA SER A 129 -24.53 6.96 11.40
C SER A 129 -23.60 6.47 10.30
N TYR A 130 -23.05 7.42 9.54
CA TYR A 130 -22.05 7.17 8.51
C TYR A 130 -20.66 7.25 9.13
N ASP A 131 -19.80 6.28 8.84
CA ASP A 131 -18.46 6.21 9.44
C ASP A 131 -17.47 7.12 8.70
N GLY A 132 -17.74 7.50 7.46
CA GLY A 132 -16.94 8.47 6.72
C GLY A 132 -15.54 7.98 6.39
N ILE A 133 -14.55 8.85 6.60
CA ILE A 133 -13.14 8.51 6.40
C ILE A 133 -12.52 8.20 7.75
N ASN A 134 -11.99 6.99 7.88
CA ASN A 134 -11.35 6.49 9.08
C ASN A 134 -9.86 6.28 8.83
N TYR A 135 -9.09 6.13 9.91
CA TYR A 135 -7.73 5.67 9.82
C TYR A 135 -7.39 4.66 10.91
N SER A 136 -6.48 3.77 10.58
CA SER A 136 -5.86 2.81 11.48
C SER A 136 -4.35 2.92 11.38
N ILE A 137 -3.65 2.38 12.39
CA ILE A 137 -2.20 2.25 12.37
C ILE A 137 -1.87 0.77 12.19
N VAL A 138 -1.17 0.44 11.11
CA VAL A 138 -0.58 -0.88 10.90
C VAL A 138 0.87 -0.82 11.37
N ASP A 139 1.26 -1.72 12.29
CA ASP A 139 2.60 -1.79 12.85
C ASP A 139 3.26 -3.12 12.50
N MET A 140 4.07 -3.13 11.45
CA MET A 140 4.75 -4.33 10.94
C MET A 140 5.84 -4.86 11.88
N SER A 141 6.09 -4.23 13.03
CA SER A 141 6.96 -4.82 14.06
C SER A 141 6.25 -5.87 14.93
N LEU A 142 4.92 -5.94 14.87
CA LEU A 142 4.10 -6.90 15.60
C LEU A 142 3.97 -8.25 14.86
N ASP A 143 3.34 -9.24 15.52
CA ASP A 143 3.12 -10.61 15.02
C ASP A 143 4.35 -11.21 14.31
N ASN A 144 5.53 -11.10 14.93
CA ASN A 144 6.80 -11.58 14.38
C ASN A 144 7.14 -11.01 12.99
N GLY A 145 6.85 -9.72 12.78
CA GLY A 145 7.12 -9.05 11.52
C GLY A 145 6.02 -9.22 10.48
N ARG A 146 4.82 -9.67 10.89
CA ARG A 146 3.66 -9.87 10.03
C ARG A 146 2.56 -8.83 10.22
N GLY A 147 2.74 -7.90 11.17
CA GLY A 147 1.78 -6.83 11.48
C GLY A 147 0.68 -7.26 12.43
#